data_AF-A0A1W6B867-F1
#
_entry.id   AF-A0A1W6B867-F1
#
_cell.length_a   1.000
_cell.length_b   1.000
_cell.length_c   1.000
_cell.angle_alpha   90.00
_cell.angle_beta   90.00
_cell.angle_gamma   90.00
#
_symmetry.space_group_name_H-M   'P 1'
#
loop_
_entity.id
_entity.type
_entity.pdbx_description
1 polymer ?
#
loop_
_entity_poly.entity_id
_entity_poly.type
_entity_poly.pdbx_seq_one_letter_code
_entity_poly.pdbx_strand_id
1 'polypeptide(L)'
;MQTKVKALLLLAFLSFGSQAETFTISGKAHCIYPPLSNSKVQAGTALQFQLAPGTYNVSLASNNMSCMNGSLTNGCLISSVYLQGGLGNGRWGTTINSTPMTLNIPTTSTMMAFVTDDNCVDNTGYATIQATKVQ
;
A
#
# COMPACT_ATOMS: atom_id res chain seq x y z
N MET A 1 22.18 60.16 -18.22
CA MET A 1 22.79 58.83 -18.43
C MET A 1 21.87 57.81 -17.75
N GLN A 2 21.20 56.96 -18.53
CA GLN A 2 20.23 55.98 -18.04
C GLN A 2 20.92 54.88 -17.25
N THR A 3 20.47 54.60 -16.02
CA THR A 3 20.91 53.43 -15.25
C THR A 3 19.82 52.35 -15.31
N LYS A 4 20.22 51.21 -15.85
CA LYS A 4 19.38 50.07 -16.20
C LYS A 4 18.97 49.24 -14.98
N VAL A 5 17.75 48.71 -15.08
CA VAL A 5 17.03 47.75 -14.23
C VAL A 5 17.87 46.55 -13.78
N LYS A 6 17.67 46.07 -12.54
CA LYS A 6 17.85 44.65 -12.18
C LYS A 6 16.67 44.16 -11.32
N ALA A 7 15.68 43.58 -11.99
CA ALA A 7 14.62 42.82 -11.37
C ALA A 7 15.21 41.50 -10.82
N LEU A 8 15.03 41.24 -9.53
CA LEU A 8 15.27 39.91 -8.95
C LEU A 8 14.08 39.02 -9.34
N LEU A 9 14.30 38.08 -10.26
CA LEU A 9 13.35 37.00 -10.51
C LEU A 9 13.60 35.90 -9.45
N LEU A 10 12.69 35.78 -8.49
CA LEU A 10 12.67 34.66 -7.54
C LEU A 10 12.12 33.42 -8.28
N LEU A 11 13.00 32.53 -8.76
CA LEU A 11 12.62 31.23 -9.30
C LEU A 11 12.21 30.30 -8.15
N ALA A 12 10.93 30.36 -7.75
CA ALA A 12 10.33 29.30 -6.97
C ALA A 12 10.20 28.06 -7.87
N PHE A 13 11.20 27.20 -7.86
CA PHE A 13 11.10 25.85 -8.41
C PHE A 13 10.12 25.06 -7.54
N LEU A 14 8.82 25.11 -7.87
CA LEU A 14 7.86 24.14 -7.39
C LEU A 14 8.24 22.80 -8.01
N SER A 15 9.05 22.01 -7.29
CA SER A 15 9.28 20.62 -7.63
C SER A 15 7.96 19.89 -7.45
N PHE A 16 7.20 19.72 -8.54
CA PHE A 16 6.17 18.69 -8.64
C PHE A 16 6.86 17.32 -8.71
N GLY A 17 7.67 17.01 -7.69
CA GLY A 17 8.21 15.68 -7.50
C GLY A 17 7.04 14.75 -7.26
N SER A 18 7.02 13.62 -7.95
CA SER A 18 6.12 12.54 -7.62
C SER A 18 6.30 12.20 -6.14
N GLN A 19 5.24 12.36 -5.35
CA GLN A 19 5.24 11.98 -3.94
C GLN A 19 5.05 10.47 -3.88
N ALA A 20 6.07 9.74 -3.41
CA ALA A 20 5.96 8.32 -3.13
C ALA A 20 5.77 8.12 -1.63
N GLU A 21 4.71 7.41 -1.26
CA GLU A 21 4.44 6.97 0.10
C GLU A 21 4.72 5.48 0.21
N THR A 22 5.28 5.05 1.35
CA THR A 22 5.62 3.64 1.58
C THR A 22 5.04 3.15 2.90
N PHE A 23 4.50 1.94 2.87
CA PHE A 23 3.87 1.31 4.03
C PHE A 23 4.38 -0.12 4.18
N THR A 24 4.80 -0.49 5.38
CA THR A 24 5.27 -1.85 5.66
C THR A 24 4.12 -2.68 6.19
N ILE A 25 3.85 -3.81 5.54
CA ILE A 25 2.85 -4.79 5.98
C ILE A 25 3.55 -6.08 6.42
N SER A 26 3.24 -6.53 7.63
CA SER A 26 3.66 -7.86 8.13
C SER A 26 2.68 -8.93 7.68
N GLY A 27 3.19 -10.01 7.12
CA GLY A 27 2.40 -11.18 6.73
C GLY A 27 1.69 -11.84 7.92
N LYS A 28 2.21 -11.71 9.15
CA LYS A 28 1.60 -12.25 10.37
C LYS A 28 0.66 -11.26 11.06
N ALA A 29 1.16 -10.06 11.36
CA ALA A 29 0.39 -9.10 12.16
C ALA A 29 -0.86 -8.56 11.45
N HIS A 30 -0.88 -8.59 10.11
CA HIS A 30 -1.98 -8.11 9.28
C HIS A 30 -2.64 -9.22 8.46
N CYS A 31 -2.45 -10.49 8.84
CA CYS A 31 -3.19 -11.58 8.24
C CYS A 31 -4.59 -11.67 8.84
N ILE A 32 -5.60 -11.64 7.97
CA ILE A 32 -7.00 -11.79 8.32
C ILE A 32 -7.47 -13.10 7.68
N TYR A 33 -7.77 -14.08 8.54
CA TYR A 33 -8.38 -15.33 8.11
C TYR A 33 -9.83 -15.04 7.64
N PRO A 34 -10.21 -15.37 6.38
CA PRO A 34 -11.59 -15.18 5.94
C PRO A 34 -12.52 -16.14 6.71
N PRO A 35 -13.73 -15.70 7.10
CA PRO A 35 -14.64 -16.44 7.99
C PRO A 35 -15.25 -17.73 7.40
N LEU A 36 -14.66 -18.32 6.35
CA LEU A 36 -15.18 -19.52 5.70
C LEU A 36 -14.80 -20.83 6.42
N SER A 37 -13.91 -20.82 7.42
CA SER A 37 -13.84 -21.92 8.38
C SER A 37 -14.26 -21.50 9.77
N ASN A 38 -14.89 -22.46 10.45
CA ASN A 38 -15.40 -22.36 11.81
C ASN A 38 -14.28 -22.34 12.87
N SER A 39 -13.02 -22.35 12.44
CA SER A 39 -11.85 -22.29 13.31
C SER A 39 -11.37 -20.85 13.37
N LYS A 40 -11.61 -20.16 14.49
CA LYS A 40 -10.98 -18.87 14.79
C LYS A 40 -9.47 -19.05 14.87
N VAL A 41 -8.77 -18.91 13.77
CA VAL A 41 -7.33 -18.65 13.76
C VAL A 41 -7.16 -17.14 13.86
N GLN A 42 -6.25 -16.68 14.73
CA GLN A 42 -6.09 -15.28 15.14
C GLN A 42 -6.27 -14.27 14.00
N ALA A 43 -7.17 -13.31 14.21
CA ALA A 43 -7.29 -12.17 13.31
C ALA A 43 -6.16 -11.18 13.62
N GLY A 44 -5.21 -11.04 12.70
CA GLY A 44 -4.39 -9.85 12.62
C GLY A 44 -5.26 -8.60 12.42
N THR A 45 -4.65 -7.43 12.55
CA THR A 45 -5.35 -6.16 12.32
C THR A 45 -4.98 -5.65 10.93
N ALA A 46 -5.94 -5.16 10.15
CA ALA A 46 -5.61 -4.53 8.87
C ALA A 46 -4.69 -3.33 9.09
N LEU A 47 -3.67 -3.20 8.24
CA LEU A 47 -2.85 -1.99 8.18
C LEU A 47 -3.72 -0.86 7.66
N GLN A 48 -3.83 0.22 8.42
CA GLN A 48 -4.55 1.42 8.00
C GLN A 48 -3.58 2.55 7.67
N PHE A 49 -3.82 3.20 6.54
CA PHE A 49 -3.08 4.40 6.13
C PHE A 49 -4.01 5.31 5.34
N GLN A 50 -3.66 6.59 5.22
CA GLN A 50 -4.42 7.55 4.44
C GLN A 50 -3.70 7.87 3.15
N LEU A 51 -4.44 7.99 2.06
CA LEU A 51 -3.96 8.61 0.83
C LEU A 51 -4.73 9.91 0.60
N ALA A 52 -4.00 10.98 0.29
CA ALA A 52 -4.58 12.26 -0.13
C ALA A 52 -5.21 12.13 -1.53
N PRO A 53 -6.06 13.08 -1.96
CA PRO A 53 -6.65 13.05 -3.29
C PRO A 53 -5.58 13.03 -4.39
N GLY A 54 -5.77 12.19 -5.42
CA GLY A 54 -4.86 12.06 -6.54
C GLY A 54 -4.90 10.69 -7.21
N THR A 55 -4.12 10.54 -8.27
CA THR A 55 -3.92 9.27 -8.96
C THR A 55 -2.58 8.66 -8.54
N TYR A 56 -2.60 7.39 -8.13
CA TYR A 56 -1.43 6.67 -7.63
C TYR A 56 -1.18 5.41 -8.44
N ASN A 57 0.09 5.11 -8.70
CA ASN A 57 0.51 3.75 -9.03
C ASN A 57 0.90 3.04 -7.74
N VAL A 58 0.22 1.94 -7.42
CA VAL A 58 0.40 1.16 -6.20
C VAL A 58 0.90 -0.24 -6.54
N SER A 59 1.96 -0.68 -5.84
CA SER A 59 2.56 -2.00 -6.00
C SER A 59 3.23 -2.47 -4.70
N LEU A 60 3.66 -3.72 -4.68
CA LEU A 60 4.61 -4.23 -3.70
C LEU A 60 6.04 -4.01 -4.22
N ALA A 61 6.75 -3.03 -3.66
CA ALA A 61 8.13 -2.72 -4.02
C ALA A 61 9.14 -3.76 -3.50
N SER A 62 8.80 -4.44 -2.42
CA SER A 62 9.52 -5.60 -1.89
C SER A 62 8.54 -6.55 -1.24
N ASN A 63 8.85 -7.85 -1.24
CA ASN A 63 8.01 -8.86 -0.60
C ASN A 63 8.82 -10.10 -0.25
N ASN A 64 8.86 -10.45 1.03
CA ASN A 64 9.39 -11.73 1.51
C ASN A 64 8.41 -12.44 2.46
N MET A 65 7.11 -12.15 2.33
CA MET A 65 6.08 -12.77 3.16
C MET A 65 5.91 -14.26 2.78
N SER A 66 5.81 -15.10 3.81
CA SER A 66 5.66 -16.55 3.65
C SER A 66 4.48 -17.07 4.47
N CYS A 67 3.77 -18.07 3.95
CA CYS A 67 2.70 -18.81 4.60
C CYS A 67 3.16 -19.96 5.51
N MET A 68 4.48 -20.18 5.63
CA MET A 68 5.04 -21.36 6.32
C MET A 68 6.46 -21.07 6.77
N ASN A 69 6.61 -20.41 7.91
CA ASN A 69 7.87 -20.26 8.64
C ASN A 69 9.05 -19.76 7.79
N GLY A 70 8.80 -18.93 6.77
CA GLY A 70 9.81 -18.31 5.92
C GLY A 70 10.07 -19.02 4.59
N SER A 71 9.36 -20.11 4.29
CA SER A 71 9.42 -20.77 2.98
C SER A 71 8.82 -19.89 1.88
N LEU A 72 9.65 -19.45 0.93
CA LEU A 72 9.20 -18.71 -0.26
C LEU A 72 9.06 -19.60 -1.51
N THR A 73 9.36 -20.90 -1.38
CA THR A 73 9.34 -21.87 -2.47
C THR A 73 8.08 -22.72 -2.44
N ASN A 74 7.76 -23.40 -3.55
CA ASN A 74 6.66 -24.36 -3.65
C ASN A 74 5.28 -23.79 -3.28
N GLY A 75 5.00 -22.55 -3.69
CA GLY A 75 3.69 -21.93 -3.54
C GLY A 75 3.44 -21.26 -2.19
N CYS A 76 4.42 -21.25 -1.29
CA CYS A 76 4.25 -20.62 0.03
C CYS A 76 4.71 -19.16 0.12
N LEU A 77 4.98 -18.54 -1.02
CA LEU A 77 5.11 -17.09 -1.12
C LEU A 77 3.72 -16.45 -1.05
N ILE A 78 3.49 -15.60 -0.05
CA ILE A 78 2.32 -14.73 -0.02
C ILE A 78 2.61 -13.58 -0.99
N SER A 79 2.17 -13.74 -2.25
CA SER A 79 2.57 -12.86 -3.35
C SER A 79 1.76 -11.57 -3.48
N SER A 80 0.65 -11.45 -2.73
CA SER A 80 -0.29 -10.35 -2.85
C SER A 80 -0.79 -9.84 -1.50
N VAL A 81 -1.27 -8.60 -1.52
CA VAL A 81 -1.93 -7.94 -0.39
C VAL A 81 -3.30 -7.49 -0.87
N TYR A 82 -4.33 -7.74 -0.07
CA TYR A 82 -5.65 -7.18 -0.30
C TYR A 82 -5.64 -5.72 0.12
N LEU A 83 -6.11 -4.84 -0.76
CA LEU A 83 -6.24 -3.42 -0.52
C LEU A 83 -7.71 -3.02 -0.66
N GLN A 84 -8.26 -2.42 0.38
CA GLN A 84 -9.63 -1.89 0.41
C GLN A 84 -9.62 -0.39 0.63
N GLY A 85 -10.51 0.30 -0.06
CA GLY A 85 -10.75 1.74 0.09
C GLY A 85 -12.22 2.06 0.23
N GLY A 86 -12.53 3.35 0.34
CA GLY A 86 -13.91 3.82 0.49
C GLY A 86 -14.52 3.52 1.86
N LEU A 87 -13.70 3.42 2.91
CA LEU A 87 -14.20 3.24 4.29
C LEU A 87 -15.08 4.45 4.68
N GLY A 88 -16.34 4.20 5.01
CA GLY A 88 -17.33 5.25 5.30
C GLY A 88 -18.11 5.76 4.07
N ASN A 89 -17.84 5.23 2.87
CA ASN A 89 -18.60 5.48 1.64
C ASN A 89 -18.79 4.16 0.86
N GLY A 90 -19.03 4.21 -0.46
CA GLY A 90 -19.01 3.04 -1.34
C GLY A 90 -17.67 2.29 -1.26
N ARG A 91 -17.67 1.17 -0.54
CA ARG A 91 -16.49 0.32 -0.35
C ARG A 91 -16.09 -0.36 -1.65
N TRP A 92 -14.79 -0.46 -1.86
CA TRP A 92 -14.21 -1.21 -2.97
C TRP A 92 -12.95 -1.94 -2.50
N GLY A 93 -12.53 -2.95 -3.27
CA GLY A 93 -11.33 -3.73 -2.96
C GLY A 93 -10.64 -4.26 -4.21
N THR A 94 -9.35 -4.50 -4.08
CA THR A 94 -8.47 -5.06 -5.11
C THR A 94 -7.34 -5.84 -4.43
N THR A 95 -6.51 -6.51 -5.22
CA THR A 95 -5.23 -7.06 -4.77
C THR A 95 -4.07 -6.27 -5.39
N ILE A 96 -3.03 -6.02 -4.60
CA ILE A 96 -1.77 -5.45 -5.07
C ILE A 96 -0.68 -6.51 -5.00
N ASN A 97 0.19 -6.51 -6.01
CA ASN A 97 1.35 -7.39 -6.10
C ASN A 97 2.54 -6.58 -6.67
N SER A 98 3.59 -7.24 -7.15
CA SER A 98 4.76 -6.57 -7.74
C SER A 98 4.46 -5.79 -9.03
N THR A 99 3.32 -6.05 -9.67
CA THR A 99 2.85 -5.32 -10.85
C THR A 99 2.08 -4.08 -10.40
N PRO A 100 2.50 -2.86 -10.80
CA PRO A 100 1.79 -1.64 -10.46
C PRO A 100 0.36 -1.61 -10.99
N MET A 101 -0.56 -1.15 -10.14
CA MET A 101 -1.93 -0.84 -10.51
C MET A 101 -2.25 0.63 -10.25
N THR A 102 -3.10 1.22 -11.08
CA THR A 102 -3.51 2.62 -10.92
C THR A 102 -4.75 2.71 -10.03
N LEU A 103 -4.69 3.61 -9.03
CA LEU A 103 -5.80 3.95 -8.14
C LEU A 103 -6.10 5.43 -8.26
N ASN A 104 -7.39 5.77 -8.36
CA ASN A 104 -7.86 7.14 -8.28
C ASN A 104 -8.49 7.39 -6.92
N ILE A 105 -7.95 8.34 -6.16
CA ILE A 105 -8.41 8.73 -4.84
C ILE A 105 -9.07 10.11 -4.95
N PRO A 106 -10.41 10.21 -4.96
CA PRO A 106 -11.11 11.48 -5.22
C PRO A 106 -11.09 12.43 -4.02
N THR A 107 -11.07 11.88 -2.80
CA THR A 107 -10.99 12.60 -1.53
C THR A 107 -10.04 11.87 -0.61
N THR A 108 -9.47 12.55 0.39
CA THR A 108 -8.63 11.88 1.40
C THR A 108 -9.36 10.65 1.95
N SER A 109 -8.75 9.49 1.82
CA SER A 109 -9.40 8.21 2.10
C SER A 109 -8.52 7.33 2.95
N THR A 110 -9.11 6.72 3.98
CA THR A 110 -8.45 5.65 4.72
C THR A 110 -8.50 4.37 3.90
N MET A 111 -7.33 3.78 3.72
CA MET A 111 -7.08 2.51 3.09
C MET A 111 -6.91 1.42 4.15
N MET A 112 -7.32 0.20 3.84
CA MET A 112 -7.05 -1.00 4.64
C MET A 112 -6.29 -2.00 3.80
N ALA A 113 -5.09 -2.37 4.24
CA ALA A 113 -4.30 -3.42 3.63
C ALA A 113 -4.19 -4.64 4.56
N PHE A 114 -4.39 -5.84 4.02
CA PHE A 114 -4.29 -7.07 4.78
C PHE A 114 -3.86 -8.23 3.89
N VAL A 115 -3.33 -9.26 4.52
CA VAL A 115 -3.01 -10.55 3.91
C VAL A 115 -4.10 -11.54 4.29
N THR A 116 -4.35 -12.54 3.44
CA THR A 116 -5.17 -13.69 3.83
C THR A 116 -4.34 -14.94 3.70
N ASP A 117 -4.45 -15.82 4.69
CA ASP A 117 -3.85 -17.14 4.69
C ASP A 117 -4.71 -18.05 5.57
N ASP A 118 -4.64 -19.36 5.39
CA ASP A 118 -5.44 -20.29 6.17
C ASP A 118 -4.91 -20.53 7.59
N ASN A 119 -3.64 -20.22 7.83
CA ASN A 119 -3.01 -20.27 9.14
C ASN A 119 -2.13 -19.05 9.41
N CYS A 120 -2.72 -17.91 9.76
CA CYS A 120 -1.95 -16.68 10.04
C CYS A 120 -0.81 -16.81 11.10
N VAL A 121 -0.76 -17.89 11.90
CA VAL A 121 0.22 -18.08 12.98
C VAL A 121 1.62 -18.40 12.47
N ASP A 122 1.76 -19.17 11.40
CA ASP A 122 3.07 -19.52 10.80
C ASP A 122 3.49 -18.58 9.68
N ASN A 123 2.68 -17.56 9.40
CA ASN A 123 3.09 -16.47 8.55
C ASN A 123 4.33 -15.77 9.08
N THR A 124 5.20 -15.35 8.16
CA THR A 124 6.42 -14.60 8.47
C THR A 124 6.68 -13.54 7.40
N GLY A 125 7.69 -12.70 7.63
CA GLY A 125 8.13 -11.71 6.65
C GLY A 125 7.24 -10.46 6.56
N TYR A 126 7.63 -9.61 5.62
CA TYR A 126 7.07 -8.29 5.38
C TYR A 126 7.03 -7.98 3.88
N ALA A 127 6.17 -7.05 3.50
CA ALA A 127 6.19 -6.42 2.20
C ALA A 127 6.15 -4.90 2.34
N THR A 128 6.68 -4.21 1.33
CA THR A 128 6.59 -2.76 1.20
C THR A 128 5.55 -2.42 0.15
N ILE A 129 4.43 -1.85 0.58
CA ILE A 129 3.48 -1.18 -0.32
C ILE A 129 4.09 0.15 -0.71
N GLN A 130 4.22 0.42 -2.01
CA GLN A 130 4.64 1.70 -2.53
C GLN A 130 3.47 2.32 -3.31
N ALA A 131 3.05 3.51 -2.88
CA ALA A 131 2.04 4.32 -3.55
C ALA A 131 2.72 5.57 -4.13
N THR A 132 2.89 5.60 -5.44
CA THR A 132 3.57 6.69 -6.14
C THR A 132 2.53 7.58 -6.80
N LYS A 133 2.38 8.82 -6.30
CA LYS A 133 1.45 9.79 -6.86
C LYS A 133 1.92 10.24 -8.25
N VAL A 134 1.08 10.05 -9.25
CA VAL A 134 1.38 10.41 -10.65
C VAL A 134 0.61 11.65 -11.09
N GLN A 135 -0.50 11.99 -10.44
CA GLN A 135 -1.32 13.19 -10.67
C GLN A 135 -1.99 13.65 -9.38
#